data_AF-A0A7Z9SYL8-F1
#
_entry.id   AF-A0A7Z9SYL8-F1
#
_cell.length_a   1.000
_cell.length_b   1.000
_cell.length_c   1.000
_cell.angle_alpha   90.00
_cell.angle_beta   90.00
_cell.angle_gamma   90.00
#
_symmetry.space_group_name_H-M   'P 1'
#
loop_
_entity.id
_entity.type
_entity.pdbx_description
1 polymer ?
#
loop_
_entity_poly.entity_id
_entity_poly.type
_entity_poly.pdbx_seq_one_letter_code
_entity_poly.pdbx_strand_id
1 'polypeptide(L)'
;MEFLSKLAPFGPGNMRPQFVSRKVEIAGNPRLVGNGDHLKFSAMQNGKTFGAIAFNMGKYYSDLLSGKPFDLAYVVEENEWKGRKSLQLNIRDIKLRGGVS
;
A
#
# COMPACT_ATOMS: atom_id res chain seq x y z
N MET A 1 8.62 15.20 6.87
CA MET A 1 7.96 14.43 7.94
C MET A 1 7.10 15.29 8.88
N GLU A 2 6.91 16.61 8.66
CA GLU A 2 6.15 17.43 9.63
C GLU A 2 4.62 17.35 9.49
N PHE A 3 4.05 17.06 8.32
CA PHE A 3 2.61 17.28 8.10
C PHE A 3 1.72 16.21 8.75
N LEU A 4 2.08 14.92 8.65
CA LEU A 4 1.26 13.83 9.20
C LEU A 4 1.31 13.79 10.74
N SER A 5 2.43 14.16 11.34
CA SER A 5 2.59 14.23 12.80
C SER A 5 1.76 15.35 13.42
N LYS A 6 1.51 16.45 12.68
CA LYS A 6 0.65 17.56 13.10
C LYS A 6 -0.84 17.21 13.13
N LEU A 7 -1.23 16.07 12.55
CA LEU A 7 -2.62 15.58 12.57
C LEU A 7 -2.87 14.62 13.74
N ALA A 8 -1.87 14.36 14.58
CA ALA A 8 -2.03 13.62 15.82
C ALA A 8 -2.67 14.51 16.91
N PRO A 9 -3.38 13.94 17.91
CA PRO A 9 -3.56 12.51 18.17
C PRO A 9 -4.63 11.87 17.28
N PHE A 10 -4.38 10.62 16.87
CA PHE A 10 -5.35 9.81 16.13
C PHE A 10 -6.14 8.91 17.10
N GLY A 11 -7.45 8.83 16.95
CA GLY A 11 -8.35 8.09 17.84
C GLY A 11 -9.81 8.19 17.38
N PRO A 12 -10.79 7.73 18.17
CA PRO A 12 -12.21 7.95 17.88
C PRO A 12 -12.47 9.46 17.74
N GLY A 13 -12.79 9.91 16.52
CA GLY A 13 -12.97 11.33 16.18
C GLY A 13 -11.87 11.97 15.32
N ASN A 14 -10.70 11.32 15.15
CA ASN A 14 -9.64 11.77 14.25
C ASN A 14 -8.86 10.57 13.71
N MET A 15 -9.42 9.87 12.72
CA MET A 15 -8.75 8.71 12.12
C MET A 15 -7.56 9.17 11.27
N ARG A 16 -6.53 8.32 11.14
CA ARG A 16 -5.43 8.57 10.19
C ARG A 16 -6.03 8.87 8.80
N PRO A 17 -5.55 9.92 8.10
CA PRO A 17 -6.06 10.24 6.78
C PRO A 17 -5.90 9.06 5.84
N GLN A 18 -7.00 8.67 5.21
CA GLN A 18 -7.00 7.66 4.16
C GLN A 18 -6.74 8.35 2.82
N PHE A 19 -5.83 7.79 2.06
CA PHE A 19 -5.44 8.27 0.75
C PHE A 19 -5.85 7.27 -0.32
N VAL A 20 -6.07 7.79 -1.52
CA VAL A 20 -6.34 6.97 -2.71
C VAL A 20 -5.37 7.35 -3.81
N SER A 21 -4.70 6.34 -4.38
CA SER A 21 -3.94 6.48 -5.62
C SER A 21 -4.58 5.62 -6.70
N ARG A 22 -4.71 6.18 -7.91
CA ARG A 22 -5.31 5.52 -9.07
C ARG A 22 -4.26 5.19 -10.12
N LYS A 23 -4.48 4.12 -10.88
CA LYS A 23 -3.54 3.62 -11.91
C LYS A 23 -2.14 3.43 -11.33
N VAL A 24 -2.07 2.78 -10.17
CA VAL A 24 -0.83 2.36 -9.53
C VAL A 24 -0.31 1.12 -10.26
N GLU A 25 0.99 1.10 -10.50
CA GLU A 25 1.71 -0.02 -11.08
C GLU A 25 2.54 -0.71 -10.00
N ILE A 26 2.92 -1.97 -10.26
CA ILE A 26 3.87 -2.67 -9.40
C ILE A 26 5.30 -2.45 -9.89
N ALA A 27 6.20 -2.10 -8.97
CA ALA A 27 7.63 -2.08 -9.25
C ALA A 27 8.28 -3.38 -8.77
N GLY A 28 8.79 -4.18 -9.70
CA GLY A 28 9.33 -5.52 -9.41
C GLY A 28 8.21 -6.52 -9.06
N ASN A 29 8.55 -7.52 -8.25
CA ASN A 29 7.63 -8.63 -7.95
C ASN A 29 6.96 -8.47 -6.57
N PRO A 30 5.64 -8.69 -6.46
CA PRO A 30 4.98 -8.79 -5.17
C PRO A 30 5.47 -10.04 -4.44
N ARG A 31 5.28 -10.07 -3.11
CA ARG A 31 5.61 -11.22 -2.28
C ARG A 31 4.49 -11.49 -1.30
N LEU A 32 4.14 -12.77 -1.17
CA LEU A 32 3.36 -13.24 -0.04
C LEU A 32 4.26 -13.28 1.20
N VAL A 33 3.74 -12.83 2.34
CA VAL A 33 4.46 -12.82 3.63
C VAL A 33 3.58 -13.36 4.76
N GLY A 34 4.19 -13.67 5.89
CA GLY A 34 3.52 -14.43 6.97
C GLY A 34 3.25 -15.86 6.51
N ASN A 35 2.02 -16.32 6.70
CA ASN A 35 1.58 -17.65 6.25
C ASN A 35 1.04 -17.68 4.81
N GLY A 36 1.22 -16.59 4.06
CA GLY A 36 0.67 -16.44 2.70
C GLY A 36 -0.55 -15.52 2.60
N ASP A 37 -1.05 -15.04 3.74
CA ASP A 37 -2.27 -14.22 3.80
C ASP A 37 -2.02 -12.74 3.53
N HIS A 38 -0.76 -12.30 3.58
CA HIS A 38 -0.39 -10.89 3.48
C HIS A 38 0.41 -10.64 2.22
N LEU A 39 0.23 -9.46 1.62
CA LEU A 39 0.89 -9.07 0.39
C LEU A 39 1.83 -7.89 0.65
N LYS A 40 3.12 -8.08 0.35
CA LYS A 40 4.13 -7.01 0.40
C LYS A 40 4.61 -6.71 -1.01
N PHE A 41 4.61 -5.45 -1.39
CA PHE A 41 4.98 -5.03 -2.75
C PHE A 41 5.49 -3.59 -2.78
N SER A 42 5.98 -3.16 -3.93
CA SER A 42 6.38 -1.78 -4.19
C SER A 42 5.36 -1.14 -5.12
N ALA A 43 4.61 -0.15 -4.62
CA ALA A 43 3.63 0.61 -5.37
C ALA A 43 4.33 1.76 -6.12
N MET A 44 4.13 1.84 -7.43
CA MET A 44 4.69 2.88 -8.29
C MET A 44 3.61 3.75 -8.90
N GLN A 45 3.80 5.07 -8.84
CA GLN A 45 2.94 6.03 -9.53
C GLN A 45 3.79 7.22 -9.98
N ASN A 46 3.72 7.59 -11.26
CA ASN A 46 4.47 8.71 -11.84
C ASN A 46 5.98 8.64 -11.54
N GLY A 47 6.58 7.44 -11.66
CA GLY A 47 8.01 7.21 -11.41
C GLY A 47 8.45 7.25 -9.94
N LYS A 48 7.53 7.46 -8.99
CA LYS A 48 7.80 7.37 -7.55
C LYS A 48 7.35 6.03 -7.01
N THR A 49 8.19 5.43 -6.18
CA THR A 49 7.95 4.09 -5.62
C THR A 49 7.90 4.13 -4.10
N PHE A 50 6.90 3.47 -3.51
CA PHE A 50 6.73 3.33 -2.08
C PHE A 50 6.53 1.86 -1.70
N GLY A 51 7.09 1.45 -0.56
CA GLY A 51 6.80 0.14 -0.01
C GLY A 51 5.36 0.07 0.48
N ALA A 52 4.69 -1.04 0.22
CA ALA A 52 3.31 -1.29 0.63
C ALA A 52 3.17 -2.64 1.35
N ILE A 53 2.25 -2.70 2.30
CA ILE A 53 1.81 -3.92 2.99
C ILE A 53 0.30 -3.97 3.00
N ALA A 54 -0.27 -5.08 2.54
CA ALA A 54 -1.71 -5.34 2.53
C ALA A 54 -1.99 -6.60 3.38
N PHE A 55 -2.54 -6.39 4.57
CA PHE A 55 -2.90 -7.47 5.48
C PHE A 55 -4.17 -8.18 5.00
N ASN A 56 -4.19 -9.51 5.11
CA ASN A 56 -5.31 -10.37 4.69
C ASN A 56 -5.74 -10.20 3.22
N MET A 57 -4.79 -9.79 2.36
CA MET A 57 -5.01 -9.49 0.94
C MET A 57 -4.13 -10.35 0.01
N GLY A 58 -3.62 -11.49 0.51
CA GLY A 58 -2.84 -12.44 -0.28
C GLY A 58 -3.54 -12.92 -1.56
N LYS A 59 -4.88 -12.95 -1.56
CA LYS A 59 -5.70 -13.30 -2.74
C LYS A 59 -5.41 -12.46 -3.99
N TYR A 60 -4.93 -11.22 -3.84
CA TYR A 60 -4.61 -10.33 -4.96
C TYR A 60 -3.20 -10.55 -5.53
N TYR A 61 -2.44 -11.53 -5.02
CA TYR A 61 -1.07 -11.78 -5.46
C TYR A 61 -0.97 -12.01 -6.98
N SER A 62 -1.81 -12.89 -7.53
CA SER A 62 -1.81 -13.19 -8.97
C SER A 62 -2.21 -11.99 -9.81
N ASP A 63 -3.16 -11.18 -9.33
CA ASP A 63 -3.58 -9.96 -10.03
C ASP A 63 -2.45 -8.92 -10.08
N LEU A 64 -1.75 -8.71 -8.96
CA LEU A 64 -0.61 -7.78 -8.92
C LEU A 64 0.59 -8.32 -9.71
N LEU A 65 0.80 -9.64 -9.72
CA LEU A 65 1.84 -10.27 -10.52
C LEU A 65 1.58 -10.11 -12.03
N SER A 66 0.32 -9.96 -12.46
CA SER A 66 -0.04 -9.74 -13.86
C SER A 66 0.47 -8.39 -14.42
N GLY A 67 0.89 -7.46 -13.55
CA GLY A 67 1.38 -6.14 -13.93
C GLY A 67 0.30 -5.16 -14.39
N LYS A 68 -0.99 -5.54 -14.38
CA LYS A 68 -2.08 -4.64 -14.72
C LYS A 68 -2.20 -3.51 -13.68
N PRO A 69 -2.43 -2.26 -14.09
CA PRO A 69 -2.64 -1.16 -13.14
C PRO A 69 -3.87 -1.38 -12.26
N PHE A 70 -3.80 -0.93 -11.02
CA PHE A 70 -4.88 -1.02 -10.02
C PHE A 70 -5.02 0.29 -9.23
N ASP A 71 -6.11 0.44 -8.49
CA ASP A 71 -6.29 1.57 -7.57
C ASP A 71 -6.09 1.07 -6.13
N LEU A 72 -5.51 1.92 -5.28
CA LEU A 72 -5.22 1.62 -3.87
C LEU A 72 -5.92 2.61 -2.94
N ALA A 73 -6.50 2.10 -1.87
CA ALA A 73 -6.83 2.89 -0.67
C ALA A 73 -5.87 2.52 0.46
N TYR A 74 -5.27 3.48 1.14
CA TYR A 74 -4.23 3.22 2.14
C TYR A 74 -4.11 4.31 3.20
N VAL A 75 -3.43 3.97 4.29
CA VAL A 75 -2.90 4.96 5.23
C VAL A 75 -1.38 4.97 5.14
N VAL A 76 -0.78 6.14 5.34
CA VAL A 76 0.69 6.28 5.37
C VAL A 76 1.16 6.03 6.79
N GLU A 77 2.08 5.08 6.96
CA GLU A 77 2.64 4.70 8.25
C GLU A 77 4.16 4.81 8.22
N GLU A 78 4.76 5.06 9.39
CA GLU A 78 6.20 4.99 9.57
C GLU A 78 6.54 3.56 10.01
N ASN A 79 7.33 2.86 9.21
CA ASN A 79 7.84 1.54 9.52
C ASN A 79 9.30 1.66 9.99
N GLU A 80 9.60 1.07 11.14
CA GLU A 80 10.96 1.01 11.68
C GLU A 80 11.49 -0.42 11.58
N TRP A 81 12.49 -0.62 10.71
CA TRP A 81 13.14 -1.92 10.54
C TRP A 81 14.64 -1.78 10.75
N LYS A 82 15.19 -2.52 11.72
CA LYS A 82 16.61 -2.46 12.10
C LYS A 82 17.11 -1.02 12.36
N GLY A 83 16.31 -0.21 13.06
CA GLY A 83 16.63 1.19 13.37
C GLY A 83 16.53 2.16 12.19
N ARG A 84 16.09 1.71 11.00
CA ARG A 84 15.80 2.59 9.86
C ARG A 84 14.30 2.85 9.76
N LYS A 85 13.93 4.12 9.87
CA LYS A 85 12.57 4.62 9.68
C LYS A 85 12.32 4.87 8.20
N SER A 86 11.22 4.34 7.69
CA SER A 86 10.81 4.49 6.30
C SER A 86 9.29 4.65 6.23
N LEU A 87 8.80 5.40 5.25
CA LEU A 87 7.36 5.45 5.00
C LEU A 87 6.91 4.16 4.30
N GLN A 88 5.79 3.61 4.76
CA GLN A 88 5.14 2.45 4.18
C GLN A 88 3.65 2.72 4.01
N LEU A 89 3.09 2.27 2.90
CA LEU A 89 1.65 2.31 2.65
C LEU A 89 1.01 1.08 3.28
N ASN A 90 0.15 1.28 4.28
CA ASN A 90 -0.68 0.21 4.82
C ASN A 90 -2.01 0.19 4.05
N ILE A 91 -2.15 -0.81 3.19
CA ILE A 91 -3.22 -0.92 2.22
C ILE A 91 -4.50 -1.37 2.91
N ARG A 92 -5.57 -0.61 2.68
CA ARG A 92 -6.92 -0.84 3.21
C ARG A 92 -7.84 -1.44 2.16
N ASP A 93 -7.59 -1.18 0.88
CA ASP A 93 -8.31 -1.82 -0.22
C ASP A 93 -7.50 -1.80 -1.53
N ILE A 94 -7.77 -2.78 -2.38
CA ILE A 94 -7.21 -2.91 -3.73
C ILE A 94 -8.38 -3.06 -4.70
N LYS A 95 -8.53 -2.08 -5.59
CA LYS A 95 -9.50 -2.15 -6.67
C LYS A 95 -8.78 -2.50 -7.97
N LEU A 96 -9.01 -3.72 -8.43
CA LEU A 96 -8.54 -4.17 -9.73
C LEU A 96 -9.26 -3.40 -10.84
N ARG A 97 -8.51 -3.00 -11.86
CA ARG A 97 -9.11 -2.45 -13.08
C ARG A 97 -9.37 -3.61 -14.03
N GLY A 98 -10.65 -3.93 -14.24
CA GLY A 98 -11.03 -4.82 -15.33
C GLY A 98 -10.52 -4.25 -16.65
N GLY A 99 -9.92 -5.11 -17.48
CA GLY A 99 -9.69 -4.76 -18.88
C GLY A 99 -11.06 -4.59 -19.54
N VAL A 100 -11.24 -3.51 -20.28
CA VAL A 100 -12.34 -3.44 -21.25
C VAL A 100 -11.92 -4.36 -22.39
N SER A 101 -12.45 -5.58 -22.41
CA SER A 101 -12.53 -6.48 -23.56
C SER A 101 -13.62 -7.51 -23.26
#